data_AF-A0A831VVU5-F1
#
_entry.id   AF-A0A831VVU5-F1
#
_cell.length_a   1.000
_cell.length_b   1.000
_cell.length_c   1.000
_cell.angle_alpha   90.00
_cell.angle_beta   90.00
_cell.angle_gamma   90.00
#
_symmetry.space_group_name_H-M   'P 1'
#
loop_
_entity.id
_entity.type
_entity.pdbx_description
1 polymer ?
#
loop_
_entity_poly.entity_id
_entity_poly.type
_entity_poly.pdbx_seq_one_letter_code
_entity_poly.pdbx_strand_id
1 'polypeptide(L)'
;MKVERPKKKIIVREYEVENAKIQVFDNYIITLFDEDATLTMETAYQVIGITEIHFRNKNFGIISLRKNSYAVDPITYTYLRQLNNLKAFAIVSVKEIDMHNFKIEKLFYKKPMKFFIEFDNALEWVKKRVRVK
;
A
#
# COMPACT_ATOMS: atom_id res chain seq x y z
N MET A 1 -22.11 -4.86 30.23
CA MET A 1 -21.32 -5.31 29.05
C MET A 1 -21.19 -4.14 28.08
N LYS A 2 -19.97 -3.67 27.80
CA LYS A 2 -19.75 -2.64 26.78
C LYS A 2 -19.76 -3.35 25.42
N VAL A 3 -20.81 -3.14 24.64
CA VAL A 3 -20.86 -3.59 23.24
C VAL A 3 -19.91 -2.69 22.47
N GLU A 4 -18.72 -3.19 22.15
CA GLU A 4 -17.83 -2.54 21.19
C GLU A 4 -18.53 -2.54 19.84
N ARG A 5 -18.92 -1.34 19.38
CA ARG A 5 -19.45 -1.15 18.02
C ARG A 5 -18.34 -1.53 17.04
N PRO A 6 -18.60 -2.35 16.00
CA PRO A 6 -17.60 -2.58 14.98
C PRO A 6 -17.28 -1.23 14.33
N LYS A 7 -16.02 -0.78 14.44
CA LYS A 7 -15.55 0.41 13.73
C LYS A 7 -15.75 0.16 12.24
N LYS A 8 -16.83 0.69 11.67
CA LYS A 8 -17.04 0.70 10.22
C LYS A 8 -15.76 1.21 9.57
N LYS A 9 -15.10 0.36 8.78
CA LYS A 9 -14.02 0.77 7.88
C LYS A 9 -14.67 1.71 6.87
N ILE A 10 -14.55 3.02 7.07
CA ILE A 10 -15.06 4.01 6.12
C ILE A 10 -14.09 4.04 4.95
N ILE A 11 -14.45 3.35 3.87
CA ILE A 11 -13.82 3.54 2.57
C ILE A 11 -14.30 4.91 2.08
N VAL A 12 -13.36 5.82 1.86
CA VAL A 12 -13.64 7.17 1.34
C VAL A 12 -13.94 7.10 -0.15
N ARG A 13 -13.16 6.30 -0.87
CA ARG A 13 -13.34 6.04 -2.30
C ARG A 13 -12.72 4.72 -2.70
N GLU A 14 -13.24 4.10 -3.74
CA GLU A 14 -12.66 2.94 -4.39
C GLU A 14 -12.43 3.27 -5.87
N TYR A 15 -11.31 2.80 -6.41
CA TYR A 15 -10.94 2.90 -7.81
C TYR A 15 -10.68 1.50 -8.34
N GLU A 16 -11.32 1.17 -9.46
CA GLU A 16 -10.94 0.04 -10.29
C GLU A 16 -10.01 0.58 -11.38
N VAL A 17 -8.81 0.03 -11.41
CA VAL A 17 -7.81 0.31 -12.43
C VAL A 17 -7.48 -1.00 -13.13
N GLU A 18 -6.74 -0.93 -14.23
CA GLU A 18 -6.37 -2.14 -14.96
C GLU A 18 -5.57 -3.10 -14.05
N ASN A 19 -6.15 -4.29 -13.85
CA ASN A 19 -5.61 -5.39 -13.02
C ASN A 19 -5.42 -5.06 -11.53
N ALA A 20 -6.08 -4.03 -11.00
CA ALA A 20 -6.03 -3.74 -9.57
C ALA A 20 -7.24 -2.95 -9.03
N LYS A 21 -7.46 -3.10 -7.73
CA LYS A 21 -8.40 -2.33 -6.92
C LYS A 21 -7.66 -1.50 -5.88
N ILE A 22 -8.00 -0.22 -5.82
CA ILE A 22 -7.38 0.74 -4.89
C ILE A 22 -8.46 1.30 -3.97
N GLN A 23 -8.34 1.02 -2.68
CA GLN A 23 -9.27 1.49 -1.65
C GLN A 23 -8.63 2.63 -0.86
N VAL A 24 -9.27 3.79 -0.88
CA VAL A 24 -8.80 5.00 -0.22
C VAL A 24 -9.46 5.16 1.15
N PHE A 25 -8.64 5.41 2.16
CA PHE A 25 -9.05 5.73 3.52
C PHE A 25 -8.50 7.11 3.91
N ASP A 26 -8.82 7.57 5.13
CA ASP A 26 -8.47 8.93 5.58
C ASP A 26 -6.97 9.29 5.42
N ASN A 27 -6.06 8.36 5.69
CA ASN A 27 -4.61 8.63 5.65
C ASN A 27 -3.78 7.45 5.13
N TYR A 28 -4.42 6.53 4.41
CA TYR A 28 -3.74 5.44 3.75
C TYR A 28 -4.58 4.90 2.59
N ILE A 29 -3.95 4.15 1.70
CA ILE A 29 -4.64 3.33 0.71
C ILE A 29 -4.34 1.85 0.95
N ILE A 30 -5.24 1.00 0.45
CA ILE A 30 -4.98 -0.43 0.27
C ILE A 30 -4.96 -0.70 -1.23
N THR A 31 -3.94 -1.41 -1.71
CA THR A 31 -3.88 -1.90 -3.09
C THR A 31 -4.07 -3.40 -3.11
N LEU A 32 -4.93 -3.88 -4.01
CA LEU A 32 -5.18 -5.29 -4.28
C LEU A 32 -4.98 -5.51 -5.77
N PHE A 33 -4.01 -6.33 -6.17
CA PHE A 33 -3.77 -6.67 -7.58
C PHE A 33 -4.49 -7.96 -7.93
N ASP A 34 -4.88 -8.11 -9.19
CA ASP A 34 -5.48 -9.32 -9.72
C ASP A 34 -4.44 -10.45 -9.86
N GLU A 35 -4.90 -11.69 -9.99
CA GLU A 35 -4.01 -12.84 -10.23
C GLU A 35 -3.34 -12.69 -11.60
N ASP A 36 -2.06 -13.08 -11.68
CA ASP A 36 -1.21 -13.01 -12.88
C ASP A 36 -0.98 -11.59 -13.43
N ALA A 37 -1.40 -10.56 -12.68
CA ALA A 37 -1.12 -9.18 -13.00
C ALA A 37 0.39 -8.89 -12.96
N THR A 38 0.79 -7.81 -13.63
CA THR A 38 2.13 -7.23 -13.48
C THR A 38 1.99 -5.78 -13.06
N LEU A 39 2.56 -5.42 -11.90
CA LEU A 39 2.68 -4.03 -11.49
C LEU A 39 3.77 -3.38 -12.34
N THR A 40 3.32 -2.65 -13.36
CA THR A 40 4.16 -1.87 -14.28
C THR A 40 4.25 -0.42 -13.84
N MET A 41 5.06 0.37 -14.56
CA MET A 41 5.10 1.81 -14.40
C MET A 41 3.76 2.50 -14.63
N GLU A 42 2.94 2.01 -15.56
CA GLU A 42 1.64 2.59 -15.86
C GLU A 42 0.70 2.52 -14.64
N THR A 43 0.57 1.33 -14.06
CA THR A 43 -0.23 1.14 -12.84
C THR A 43 0.34 1.93 -11.67
N ALA A 44 1.68 2.05 -11.57
CA ALA A 44 2.31 2.89 -10.55
C ALA A 44 1.93 4.37 -10.70
N TYR A 45 1.89 4.91 -11.93
CA TYR A 45 1.43 6.28 -12.17
C TYR A 45 -0.05 6.47 -11.86
N GLN A 46 -0.91 5.48 -12.15
CA GLN A 46 -2.32 5.52 -11.75
C GLN A 46 -2.46 5.59 -10.22
N VAL A 47 -1.72 4.75 -9.48
CA VAL A 47 -1.67 4.80 -8.00
C VAL A 47 -1.19 6.16 -7.52
N ILE A 48 -0.11 6.70 -8.10
CA ILE A 48 0.42 8.03 -7.76
C ILE A 48 -0.66 9.11 -7.98
N GLY A 49 -1.32 9.11 -9.14
CA GLY A 49 -2.39 10.06 -9.45
C GLY A 49 -3.55 10.00 -8.46
N ILE A 50 -3.98 8.80 -8.06
CA ILE A 50 -4.99 8.61 -7.02
C ILE A 50 -4.49 9.17 -5.68
N THR A 51 -3.23 8.88 -5.29
CA THR A 51 -2.69 9.41 -4.04
C THR A 51 -2.56 10.93 -4.04
N GLU A 52 -2.28 11.53 -5.19
CA GLU A 52 -2.19 12.98 -5.34
C GLU A 52 -3.56 13.65 -5.17
N ILE A 53 -4.62 13.06 -5.72
CA ILE A 53 -6.01 13.55 -5.56
C ILE A 53 -6.41 13.59 -4.07
N HIS A 54 -6.02 12.57 -3.29
CA HIS A 54 -6.49 12.41 -1.91
C HIS A 54 -5.52 12.92 -0.84
N PHE A 55 -4.22 13.02 -1.14
CA PHE A 55 -3.17 13.24 -0.13
C PHE A 55 -2.13 14.30 -0.50
N ARG A 56 -2.31 15.12 -1.55
CA ARG A 56 -1.37 16.18 -2.00
C ARG A 56 -0.65 16.92 -0.85
N ASN A 57 -1.38 17.32 0.19
CA ASN A 57 -0.85 18.07 1.34
C ASN A 57 -0.96 17.31 2.67
N LYS A 58 -1.11 15.98 2.63
CA LYS A 58 -1.31 15.14 3.81
C LYS A 58 -0.37 13.95 3.78
N ASN A 59 0.25 13.64 4.91
CA ASN A 59 1.01 12.42 5.06
C ASN A 59 0.08 11.21 4.90
N PHE A 60 0.53 10.18 4.19
CA PHE A 60 -0.23 8.96 3.99
C PHE A 60 0.67 7.72 3.96
N GLY A 61 0.03 6.55 3.99
CA GLY A 61 0.70 5.27 3.81
C GLY A 61 0.04 4.39 2.76
N ILE A 62 0.78 3.39 2.30
CA ILE A 62 0.28 2.37 1.37
C ILE A 62 0.33 1.03 2.10
N ILE A 63 -0.75 0.24 1.96
CA ILE A 63 -0.79 -1.16 2.34
C ILE A 63 -1.02 -1.97 1.06
N SER A 64 0.01 -2.64 0.56
CA SER A 64 -0.11 -3.59 -0.54
C SER A 64 -0.55 -4.93 0.03
N LEU A 65 -1.81 -5.29 -0.23
CA LEU A 65 -2.43 -6.51 0.29
C LEU A 65 -2.38 -7.61 -0.79
N ARG A 66 -1.37 -8.47 -0.71
CA ARG A 66 -1.06 -9.50 -1.71
C ARG A 66 -1.84 -10.79 -1.46
N LYS A 67 -3.14 -10.76 -1.73
CA LYS A 67 -3.96 -11.98 -1.73
C LYS A 67 -3.64 -12.85 -2.95
N ASN A 68 -3.50 -12.21 -4.10
CA ASN A 68 -3.24 -12.83 -5.39
C ASN A 68 -1.74 -12.87 -5.69
N SER A 69 -1.33 -13.73 -6.62
CA SER A 69 0.05 -13.82 -7.09
C SER A 69 0.19 -12.90 -8.29
N TYR A 70 1.17 -12.01 -8.26
CA TYR A 70 1.40 -11.04 -9.33
C TYR A 70 2.89 -10.68 -9.38
N ALA A 71 3.36 -10.24 -10.53
CA ALA A 71 4.73 -9.79 -10.73
C ALA A 71 4.86 -8.29 -10.40
N VAL A 72 6.04 -7.87 -9.96
CA VAL A 72 6.36 -6.46 -9.72
C VAL A 72 7.60 -6.09 -10.49
N ASP A 73 7.50 -5.05 -11.33
CA ASP A 73 8.68 -4.37 -11.85
C ASP A 73 9.32 -3.54 -10.72
N PRO A 74 10.55 -3.86 -10.26
CA PRO A 74 11.19 -3.15 -9.16
C PRO A 74 11.44 -1.67 -9.42
N ILE A 75 11.46 -1.23 -10.69
CA ILE A 75 11.66 0.17 -11.07
C ILE A 75 10.49 1.03 -10.56
N THR A 76 9.28 0.48 -10.43
CA THR A 76 8.10 1.18 -9.90
C THR A 76 8.35 1.80 -8.52
N TYR A 77 9.14 1.15 -7.67
CA TYR A 77 9.52 1.66 -6.36
C TYR A 77 10.34 2.95 -6.41
N THR A 78 11.07 3.20 -7.49
CA THR A 78 11.85 4.43 -7.65
C THR A 78 10.94 5.66 -7.78
N TYR A 79 9.76 5.51 -8.40
CA TYR A 79 8.75 6.55 -8.53
C TYR A 79 7.98 6.76 -7.23
N LEU A 80 7.54 5.67 -6.59
CA LEU A 80 6.88 5.75 -5.28
C LEU A 80 7.80 6.38 -4.22
N ARG A 81 9.11 6.16 -4.33
CA ARG A 81 10.12 6.82 -3.49
C ARG A 81 10.15 8.34 -3.66
N GLN A 82 9.70 8.91 -4.78
CA GLN A 82 9.67 10.37 -4.97
C GLN A 82 8.58 11.05 -4.12
N LEU A 83 7.58 10.30 -3.66
CA LEU A 83 6.50 10.82 -2.81
C LEU A 83 7.03 11.12 -1.40
N ASN A 84 7.13 12.40 -1.05
CA ASN A 84 7.67 12.83 0.26
C ASN A 84 6.66 12.71 1.40
N ASN A 85 5.37 12.78 1.08
CA ASN A 85 4.23 12.57 1.96
C ASN A 85 3.89 11.08 2.16
N LEU A 86 4.47 10.16 1.38
CA LEU A 86 4.38 8.73 1.62
C LEU A 86 5.31 8.33 2.78
N LYS A 87 4.74 8.17 3.98
CA LYS A 87 5.50 7.93 5.23
C LYS A 87 5.64 6.46 5.60
N ALA A 88 4.85 5.58 5.00
CA ALA A 88 4.86 4.16 5.30
C ALA A 88 4.39 3.33 4.11
N PHE A 89 5.14 2.28 3.79
CA PHE A 89 4.74 1.29 2.80
C PHE A 89 4.76 -0.11 3.45
N ALA A 90 3.59 -0.68 3.68
CA ALA A 90 3.45 -2.04 4.17
C ALA A 90 3.17 -3.01 3.01
N ILE A 91 3.86 -4.15 3.00
CA ILE A 91 3.44 -5.33 2.24
C ILE A 91 2.79 -6.29 3.22
N VAL A 92 1.62 -6.80 2.88
CA VAL A 92 0.89 -7.81 3.66
C VAL A 92 0.72 -9.06 2.79
N SER A 93 1.39 -10.14 3.17
CA SER A 93 1.30 -11.44 2.49
C SER A 93 1.65 -12.57 3.44
N VAL A 94 1.06 -13.74 3.20
CA VAL A 94 1.42 -15.01 3.85
C VAL A 94 2.33 -15.88 2.99
N LYS A 95 2.61 -15.47 1.75
CA LYS A 95 3.37 -16.24 0.77
C LYS A 95 4.87 -16.05 0.99
N GLU A 96 5.62 -17.16 1.06
CA GLU A 96 7.07 -17.13 1.27
C GLU A 96 7.81 -16.43 0.12
N ILE A 97 7.33 -16.60 -1.12
CA ILE A 97 7.89 -15.93 -2.30
C ILE A 97 7.86 -14.40 -2.17
N ASP A 98 6.78 -13.83 -1.61
CA ASP A 98 6.70 -12.39 -1.37
C ASP A 98 7.70 -11.92 -0.31
N MET A 99 7.99 -12.75 0.69
CA MET A 99 9.01 -12.45 1.70
C MET A 99 10.42 -12.43 1.09
N HIS A 100 10.69 -13.34 0.14
CA HIS A 100 11.95 -13.32 -0.61
C HIS A 100 12.05 -12.08 -1.50
N ASN A 101 11.02 -11.83 -2.32
CA ASN A 101 10.96 -10.68 -3.22
C ASN A 101 11.07 -9.35 -2.46
N PHE A 102 10.44 -9.24 -1.29
CA PHE A 102 10.52 -8.06 -0.43
C PHE A 102 11.96 -7.62 -0.13
N LYS A 103 12.90 -8.56 0.03
CA LYS A 103 14.31 -8.22 0.29
C LYS A 103 14.91 -7.44 -0.89
N ILE A 104 14.55 -7.82 -2.12
CA ILE A 104 14.97 -7.14 -3.35
C ILE A 104 14.23 -5.81 -3.49
N GLU A 105 12.90 -5.81 -3.41
CA GLU A 105 12.04 -4.63 -3.55
C GLU A 105 12.45 -3.48 -2.59
N LYS A 106 12.83 -3.83 -1.36
CA LYS A 106 13.29 -2.88 -0.35
C LYS A 106 14.56 -2.13 -0.76
N LEU A 107 15.44 -2.74 -1.56
CA LEU A 107 16.67 -2.11 -2.07
C LEU A 107 16.37 -1.00 -3.09
N PHE A 108 15.29 -1.13 -3.86
CA PHE A 108 14.84 -0.12 -4.83
C PHE A 108 14.15 1.05 -4.11
N TYR A 109 13.28 0.74 -3.14
CA TYR A 109 12.46 1.74 -2.47
C TYR A 109 13.22 2.65 -1.50
N LYS A 110 14.15 2.12 -0.68
CA LYS A 110 15.02 2.90 0.24
C LYS A 110 14.34 3.85 1.26
N LYS A 111 13.00 3.85 1.34
CA LYS A 111 12.19 4.58 2.33
C LYS A 111 11.54 3.58 3.32
N PRO A 112 10.85 4.04 4.38
CA PRO A 112 10.20 3.15 5.35
C PRO A 112 9.25 2.13 4.70
N MET A 113 9.69 0.88 4.65
CA MET A 113 8.97 -0.24 4.07
C MET A 113 9.11 -1.48 4.94
N LYS A 114 8.00 -2.19 5.20
CA LYS A 114 7.99 -3.36 6.08
C LYS A 114 7.00 -4.42 5.58
N PHE A 115 7.41 -5.67 5.71
CA PHE A 115 6.58 -6.84 5.44
C PHE A 115 5.82 -7.27 6.70
N PHE A 116 4.59 -7.71 6.52
CA PHE A 116 3.72 -8.22 7.58
C PHE A 116 2.96 -9.44 7.07
N ILE A 117 2.68 -10.37 7.99
CA ILE A 117 1.78 -11.50 7.75
C ILE A 117 0.34 -11.04 8.00
N GLU A 118 0.12 -10.36 9.12
CA GLU A 118 -1.20 -9.89 9.55
C GLU A 118 -1.50 -8.45 9.11
N PHE A 119 -2.70 -8.25 8.53
CA PHE A 119 -3.16 -6.94 8.07
C PHE A 119 -3.27 -5.91 9.20
N ASP A 120 -3.77 -6.32 10.38
CA ASP A 120 -3.99 -5.38 11.48
C ASP A 120 -2.67 -4.81 12.03
N ASN A 121 -1.61 -5.63 12.09
CA ASN A 121 -0.27 -5.19 12.46
C ASN A 121 0.31 -4.19 11.45
N ALA A 122 0.08 -4.42 10.15
CA ALA A 122 0.48 -3.50 9.09
C ALA A 122 -0.27 -2.16 9.22
N LEU A 123 -1.58 -2.22 9.44
CA LEU A 123 -2.43 -1.04 9.59
C LEU A 123 -2.02 -0.19 10.79
N GLU A 124 -1.73 -0.82 11.93
CA GLU A 124 -1.25 -0.11 13.12
C GLU A 124 0.08 0.59 12.85
N TRP A 125 1.02 -0.11 12.22
CA TRP A 125 2.33 0.46 11.88
C TRP A 125 2.22 1.64 10.90
N VAL A 126 1.38 1.50 9.85
CA VAL A 126 1.12 2.59 8.90
C VAL A 126 0.53 3.80 9.62
N LYS A 127 -0.51 3.61 10.43
CA LYS A 127 -1.15 4.71 11.17
C LYS A 127 -0.19 5.40 12.13
N LYS A 128 0.68 4.65 12.80
CA LYS A 128 1.71 5.21 13.68
C LYS A 128 2.70 6.08 12.90
N ARG A 129 3.20 5.59 11.76
CA ARG A 129 4.18 6.29 10.91
C ARG A 129 3.63 7.56 10.29
N VAL A 130 2.38 7.53 9.82
CA VAL A 130 1.74 8.67 9.15
C VAL A 130 1.52 9.86 10.10
N ARG A 131 1.33 9.59 11.41
CA ARG A 131 1.14 10.62 12.43
C ARG A 131 2.43 11.33 12.85
N VAL A 132 3.60 10.76 12.53
CA VAL A 132 4.88 11.41 12.82
C VAL A 132 5.01 12.61 11.89
N LYS A 133 5.14 13.81 12.47
CA LYS A 133 5.37 15.06 11.74
C LYS A 133 6.74 15.04 11.09
#